data_AF-R7Z582-F1
#
_entry.id   AF-R7Z582-F1
#
_cell.length_a   1.000
_cell.length_b   1.000
_cell.length_c   1.000
_cell.angle_alpha   90.00
_cell.angle_beta   90.00
_cell.angle_gamma   90.00
#
_symmetry.space_group_name_H-M   'P 1'
#
loop_
_entity.id
_entity.type
_entity.pdbx_description
1 polymer ?
#
loop_
_entity_poly.entity_id
_entity_poly.type
_entity_poly.pdbx_seq_one_letter_code
_entity_poly.pdbx_strand_id
1 'polypeptide(L)'
;MTPAASSKGGQGIPLINMNIALLSRDPRYIHQDHPRAVAPPLRKFTDSHTDTITSLVLDPLRPNILISGSTDGLVNVFDVSIAEEEDALFQVVNHGSAVHRTGLTPGPLDRKDIYVLGTDETASFHALDGEEVVEMAPSSVVMGDFRSALGCEYAVDIVAGYIAVGSHRDAQHLDLIPLSRELPDMPNVNAVTRLPGAHGEDIVRDIYIEGDTTFTCGEDGIVRAWRPAEEVAVKEERDAEFRSRRERKKGGDVKIKKEGERFKPY
;
A
#
# COMPACT_ATOMS: atom_id res chain seq x y z
N MET A 1 -38.79 -32.64 29.22
CA MET A 1 -37.59 -31.86 29.59
C MET A 1 -36.64 -31.89 28.41
N THR A 2 -36.56 -30.78 27.70
CA THR A 2 -35.58 -30.50 26.64
C THR A 2 -34.24 -30.14 27.27
N PRO A 3 -33.10 -30.70 26.80
CA PRO A 3 -31.80 -30.10 27.06
C PRO A 3 -31.43 -29.16 25.91
N ALA A 4 -30.88 -28.02 26.30
CA ALA A 4 -30.54 -26.87 25.50
C ALA A 4 -29.35 -27.11 24.54
N ALA A 5 -29.40 -26.41 23.41
CA ALA A 5 -28.29 -26.25 22.49
C ALA A 5 -27.14 -25.46 23.16
N SER A 6 -25.94 -26.04 23.15
CA SER A 6 -24.69 -25.35 23.44
C SER A 6 -24.02 -25.00 22.11
N SER A 7 -23.82 -23.70 21.91
CA SER A 7 -23.13 -23.10 20.77
C SER A 7 -21.67 -23.57 20.75
N LYS A 8 -21.32 -24.40 19.77
CA LYS A 8 -19.90 -24.65 19.46
C LYS A 8 -19.33 -23.37 18.85
N GLY A 9 -18.39 -22.78 19.58
CA GLY A 9 -17.59 -21.64 19.13
C GLY A 9 -17.00 -21.93 17.76
N GLY A 10 -17.12 -20.96 16.86
CA GLY A 10 -16.43 -20.98 15.59
C GLY A 10 -14.93 -21.00 15.86
N GLN A 11 -14.29 -22.12 15.54
CA GLN A 11 -12.86 -22.12 15.28
C GLN A 11 -12.66 -21.25 14.04
N GLY A 12 -12.09 -20.07 14.23
CA GLY A 12 -11.59 -19.26 13.13
C GLY A 12 -10.63 -20.12 12.31
N ILE A 13 -10.86 -20.19 11.01
CA ILE A 13 -9.98 -20.90 10.09
C ILE A 13 -8.71 -20.06 9.97
N PRO A 14 -7.53 -20.56 10.34
CA PRO A 14 -6.28 -19.88 10.03
C PRO A 14 -6.02 -20.10 8.54
N LEU A 15 -6.20 -19.08 7.71
CA LEU A 15 -5.74 -19.10 6.32
C LEU A 15 -4.36 -18.43 6.26
N ILE A 16 -3.35 -19.15 6.73
CA ILE A 16 -1.97 -18.98 6.26
C ILE A 16 -1.67 -20.28 5.50
N ASN A 17 -2.07 -20.35 4.25
CA ASN A 17 -1.61 -21.41 3.37
C ASN A 17 -0.43 -20.85 2.56
N MET A 18 0.67 -21.60 2.55
CA MET A 18 1.91 -21.35 1.77
C MET A 18 1.71 -21.43 0.25
N ASN A 19 0.48 -21.26 -0.22
CA ASN A 19 0.07 -21.51 -1.61
C ASN A 19 -0.45 -20.21 -2.21
N ILE A 20 0.01 -19.88 -3.42
CA ILE A 20 -0.59 -18.80 -4.20
C ILE A 20 -1.86 -19.37 -4.85
N ALA A 21 -3.01 -18.87 -4.44
CA ALA A 21 -4.30 -19.23 -5.02
C ALA A 21 -4.91 -18.03 -5.76
N LEU A 22 -4.85 -18.03 -7.09
CA LEU A 22 -5.51 -17.00 -7.91
C LEU A 22 -7.00 -17.34 -8.03
N LEU A 23 -7.86 -16.48 -7.50
CA LEU A 23 -9.32 -16.67 -7.52
C LEU A 23 -10.00 -15.94 -8.68
N SER A 24 -9.38 -14.87 -9.20
CA SER A 24 -9.91 -14.04 -10.28
C SER A 24 -8.78 -13.41 -11.08
N ARG A 25 -9.03 -13.14 -12.37
CA ARG A 25 -8.17 -12.31 -13.24
C ARG A 25 -8.63 -10.86 -13.34
N ASP A 26 -9.78 -10.52 -12.76
CA ASP A 26 -10.26 -9.13 -12.67
C ASP A 26 -9.79 -8.52 -11.32
N PRO A 27 -8.90 -7.52 -11.33
CA PRO A 27 -8.35 -6.91 -10.12
C PRO A 27 -9.39 -6.16 -9.27
N ARG A 28 -10.63 -6.01 -9.75
CA ARG A 28 -11.73 -5.34 -9.02
C ARG A 28 -12.50 -6.26 -8.08
N TYR A 29 -12.22 -7.56 -8.08
CA TYR A 29 -12.88 -8.53 -7.19
C TYR A 29 -12.07 -8.76 -5.92
N ILE A 30 -12.27 -7.89 -4.94
CA ILE A 30 -12.07 -8.25 -3.53
C ILE A 30 -13.26 -9.16 -3.17
N HIS A 31 -13.00 -10.41 -2.80
CA HIS A 31 -14.05 -11.31 -2.30
C HIS A 31 -14.70 -10.65 -1.06
N GLN A 32 -15.88 -10.05 -1.22
CA GLN A 32 -16.79 -9.87 -0.09
C GLN A 32 -17.16 -11.27 0.37
N ASP A 33 -16.80 -11.61 1.61
CA ASP A 33 -17.16 -12.86 2.28
C ASP A 33 -18.69 -13.02 2.32
N HIS A 34 -19.24 -13.58 1.26
CA HIS A 34 -20.54 -14.22 1.27
C HIS A 34 -20.28 -15.71 1.49
N PRO A 35 -20.97 -16.39 2.44
CA PRO A 35 -20.73 -17.82 2.75
C PRO A 35 -21.23 -18.79 1.66
N ARG A 36 -21.14 -18.43 0.38
CA ARG A 36 -21.43 -19.33 -0.75
C ARG A 36 -20.11 -19.92 -1.21
N ALA A 37 -20.10 -21.25 -1.35
CA ALA A 37 -19.00 -22.08 -1.82
C ALA A 37 -17.92 -21.30 -2.59
N VAL A 38 -16.74 -21.17 -1.97
CA VAL A 38 -15.56 -20.58 -2.62
C VAL A 38 -15.30 -21.40 -3.88
N ALA A 39 -15.40 -20.76 -5.06
CA ALA A 39 -15.06 -21.42 -6.30
C ALA A 39 -13.63 -21.97 -6.22
N PRO A 40 -13.31 -23.12 -6.84
CA PRO A 40 -11.93 -23.59 -6.87
C PRO A 40 -11.05 -22.51 -7.51
N PRO A 41 -9.83 -22.31 -7.00
CA PRO A 41 -8.95 -21.29 -7.55
C PRO A 41 -8.62 -21.59 -9.00
N LEU A 42 -8.47 -20.53 -9.79
CA LEU A 42 -8.09 -20.57 -11.19
C LEU A 42 -6.70 -21.18 -11.37
N ARG A 43 -5.79 -20.90 -10.43
CA ARG A 43 -4.40 -21.41 -10.39
C ARG A 43 -3.97 -21.67 -8.95
N LYS A 44 -3.07 -22.64 -8.79
CA LYS A 44 -2.36 -22.92 -7.55
C LYS A 44 -0.88 -23.10 -7.87
N PHE A 45 -0.03 -22.31 -7.21
CA PHE A 45 1.41 -22.52 -7.19
C PHE A 45 1.79 -22.85 -5.75
N THR A 46 2.25 -24.07 -5.50
CA THR A 46 2.42 -24.64 -4.17
C THR A 46 3.87 -24.99 -3.82
N ASP A 47 4.72 -25.13 -4.82
CA ASP A 47 6.09 -25.63 -4.65
C ASP A 47 7.16 -24.54 -4.84
N SER A 48 6.74 -23.33 -5.23
CA SER A 48 7.62 -22.19 -5.53
C SER A 48 8.18 -21.50 -4.29
N HIS A 49 7.46 -21.58 -3.17
CA HIS A 49 7.92 -21.06 -1.88
C HIS A 49 7.89 -22.15 -0.82
N THR A 50 8.88 -22.10 0.06
CA THR A 50 9.05 -23.10 1.14
C THR A 50 8.64 -22.56 2.52
N ASP A 51 8.26 -21.28 2.57
CA ASP A 51 7.85 -20.59 3.78
C ASP A 51 6.76 -19.54 3.46
N THR A 52 6.51 -18.64 4.41
CA THR A 52 5.39 -17.71 4.40
C THR A 52 5.55 -16.64 3.33
N ILE A 53 4.53 -16.55 2.47
CA ILE A 53 4.42 -15.50 1.46
C ILE A 53 4.07 -14.17 2.14
N THR A 54 4.88 -13.15 1.91
CA THR A 54 4.76 -11.83 2.53
C THR A 54 4.26 -10.76 1.56
N SER A 55 4.36 -10.98 0.26
CA SER A 55 3.94 -10.02 -0.77
C SER A 55 3.42 -10.74 -2.01
N LEU A 56 2.39 -10.17 -2.63
CA LEU A 56 1.86 -10.57 -3.93
C LEU A 56 1.52 -9.30 -4.73
N VAL A 57 2.20 -9.07 -5.85
CA VAL A 57 2.08 -7.86 -6.65
C VAL A 57 1.92 -8.21 -8.12
N LEU A 58 0.84 -7.74 -8.75
CA LEU A 58 0.67 -7.84 -10.20
C LEU A 58 1.35 -6.66 -10.90
N ASP A 59 1.98 -6.90 -12.05
CA ASP A 59 2.47 -5.80 -12.88
C ASP A 59 1.26 -5.02 -13.45
N PRO A 60 1.12 -3.71 -13.16
CA PRO A 60 -0.01 -2.94 -13.64
C PRO A 60 -0.04 -2.76 -15.17
N LEU A 61 1.08 -2.98 -15.88
CA LEU A 61 1.14 -2.93 -17.34
C LEU A 61 0.99 -4.31 -17.99
N ARG A 62 1.39 -5.37 -17.28
CA ARG A 62 1.29 -6.76 -17.73
C ARG A 62 0.56 -7.59 -16.67
N PRO A 63 -0.79 -7.61 -16.68
CA PRO A 63 -1.58 -8.21 -15.60
C PRO A 63 -1.45 -9.74 -15.50
N ASN A 64 -0.75 -10.38 -16.44
CA ASN A 64 -0.37 -11.78 -16.36
C ASN A 64 0.95 -12.00 -15.59
N ILE A 65 1.71 -10.96 -15.30
CA ILE A 65 2.95 -11.06 -14.50
C ILE A 65 2.61 -10.85 -13.03
N LEU A 66 2.89 -11.87 -12.22
CA LEU A 66 2.74 -11.85 -10.76
C LEU A 66 4.11 -11.98 -10.11
N ILE A 67 4.37 -11.15 -9.12
CA ILE A 67 5.54 -11.20 -8.27
C ILE A 67 5.10 -11.66 -6.88
N SER A 68 5.81 -12.64 -6.32
CA SER A 68 5.62 -13.08 -4.95
C SER A 68 6.92 -13.00 -4.17
N GLY A 69 6.86 -12.55 -2.92
CA GLY A 69 7.98 -12.56 -1.98
C GLY A 69 7.67 -13.42 -0.77
N SER A 70 8.70 -14.02 -0.18
CA SER A 70 8.56 -14.97 0.93
C SER A 70 9.67 -14.87 1.96
N THR A 71 9.39 -15.31 3.18
CA THR A 71 10.39 -15.42 4.25
C THR A 71 11.47 -16.48 3.98
N ASP A 72 11.32 -17.31 2.95
CA ASP A 72 12.40 -18.19 2.45
C ASP A 72 13.54 -17.43 1.74
N GLY A 73 13.39 -16.12 1.56
CA GLY A 73 14.40 -15.24 0.98
C GLY A 73 14.39 -15.18 -0.54
N LEU A 74 13.36 -15.76 -1.17
CA LEU A 74 13.14 -15.70 -2.60
C LEU A 74 12.03 -14.72 -2.96
N VAL A 75 12.21 -14.12 -4.13
CA VAL A 75 11.14 -13.47 -4.88
C VAL A 75 10.98 -14.19 -6.19
N ASN A 76 9.77 -14.67 -6.47
CA ASN A 76 9.44 -15.39 -7.70
C ASN A 76 8.57 -14.52 -8.60
N VAL A 77 8.81 -14.59 -9.90
CA VAL A 77 8.02 -13.93 -10.94
C VAL A 77 7.35 -15.00 -11.79
N PHE A 78 6.04 -14.89 -11.97
CA PHE A 78 5.24 -15.85 -12.73
C PHE A 78 4.50 -15.19 -13.88
N ASP A 79 4.36 -15.91 -14.99
CA ASP A 79 3.28 -15.68 -15.96
C ASP A 79 2.05 -16.52 -15.59
N VAL A 80 1.06 -15.87 -14.96
CA VAL A 80 -0.18 -16.51 -14.47
C VAL A 80 -1.17 -16.87 -15.58
N SER A 81 -0.83 -16.57 -16.85
CA SER A 81 -1.58 -17.11 -17.99
C SER A 81 -1.34 -18.62 -18.13
N ILE A 82 -0.15 -19.08 -17.76
CA ILE A 82 0.30 -20.47 -17.76
C ILE A 82 -0.29 -21.22 -16.57
N ALA A 83 -0.61 -22.51 -16.74
CA ALA A 83 -1.28 -23.32 -15.74
C ALA A 83 -0.32 -24.11 -14.86
N GLU A 84 0.68 -24.72 -15.49
CA GLU A 84 1.71 -25.50 -14.81
C GLU A 84 2.72 -24.56 -14.14
N GLU A 85 3.01 -24.82 -12.87
CA GLU A 85 3.82 -23.95 -12.02
C GLU A 85 5.26 -23.79 -12.52
N GLU A 86 5.90 -24.91 -12.88
CA GLU A 86 7.27 -24.93 -13.40
C GLU A 86 7.42 -24.09 -14.66
N ASP A 87 6.43 -24.12 -15.55
CA ASP A 87 6.40 -23.34 -16.79
C ASP A 87 5.97 -21.88 -16.56
N ALA A 88 5.17 -21.63 -15.53
CA ALA A 88 4.74 -20.29 -15.16
C ALA A 88 5.87 -19.50 -14.52
N LEU A 89 6.80 -20.15 -13.81
CA LEU A 89 7.93 -19.51 -13.15
C LEU A 89 8.90 -18.93 -14.18
N PHE A 90 8.90 -17.60 -14.27
CA PHE A 90 9.64 -16.83 -15.26
C PHE A 90 11.01 -16.39 -14.75
N GLN A 91 11.09 -15.94 -13.50
CA GLN A 91 12.32 -15.41 -12.90
C GLN A 91 12.35 -15.68 -11.40
N VAL A 92 13.54 -15.96 -10.86
CA VAL A 92 13.77 -16.13 -9.42
C VAL A 92 14.86 -15.16 -8.97
N VAL A 93 14.53 -14.34 -7.99
CA VAL A 93 15.45 -13.42 -7.33
C VAL A 93 15.78 -13.96 -5.94
N ASN A 94 17.06 -14.14 -5.65
CA ASN A 94 17.54 -14.54 -4.34
C ASN A 94 18.03 -13.29 -3.58
N HIS A 95 17.28 -12.90 -2.56
CA HIS A 95 17.64 -11.76 -1.72
C HIS A 95 18.69 -12.12 -0.66
N GLY A 96 18.71 -13.38 -0.22
CA GLY A 96 19.62 -13.90 0.79
C GLY A 96 19.18 -13.69 2.24
N SER A 97 18.07 -12.98 2.47
CA SER A 97 17.40 -12.82 3.77
C SER A 97 15.88 -12.87 3.60
N ALA A 98 15.14 -13.14 4.68
CA ALA A 98 13.69 -13.24 4.64
C ALA A 98 13.05 -11.96 4.08
N VAL A 99 12.19 -12.10 3.07
CA VAL A 99 11.57 -10.95 2.39
C VAL A 99 10.44 -10.41 3.25
N HIS A 100 10.56 -9.14 3.65
CA HIS A 100 9.50 -8.39 4.30
C HIS A 100 8.50 -7.82 3.28
N ARG A 101 9.01 -7.20 2.21
CA ARG A 101 8.20 -6.54 1.18
C ARG A 101 8.90 -6.59 -0.17
N THR A 102 8.15 -6.76 -1.25
CA THR A 102 8.66 -6.67 -2.62
C THR A 102 7.58 -6.16 -3.57
N GLY A 103 8.01 -5.64 -4.72
CA GLY A 103 7.14 -5.17 -5.78
C GLY A 103 7.94 -4.63 -6.95
N LEU A 104 7.27 -3.88 -7.82
CA LEU A 104 7.92 -3.14 -8.90
C LEU A 104 8.16 -1.70 -8.47
N THR A 105 9.30 -1.15 -8.86
CA THR A 105 9.61 0.26 -8.62
C THR A 105 8.50 1.15 -9.23
N PRO A 106 7.82 1.95 -8.41
CA PRO A 106 6.71 2.79 -8.85
C PRO A 106 7.20 4.11 -9.45
N GLY A 107 6.47 4.65 -10.43
CA GLY A 107 6.72 5.97 -11.01
C GLY A 107 6.97 5.95 -12.52
N PRO A 108 7.30 7.10 -13.13
CA PRO A 108 7.64 7.23 -14.55
C PRO A 108 9.10 6.81 -14.79
N LEU A 109 9.57 5.76 -14.09
CA LEU A 109 10.90 5.21 -14.34
C LEU A 109 10.86 4.55 -15.72
N ASP A 110 11.88 4.82 -16.53
CA ASP A 110 11.99 4.22 -17.87
C ASP A 110 12.14 2.69 -17.80
N ARG A 111 12.60 2.18 -16.64
CA ARG A 111 12.72 0.75 -16.32
C ARG A 111 11.98 0.43 -15.03
N LYS A 112 11.18 -0.64 -15.04
CA LYS A 112 10.57 -1.22 -13.84
C LYS A 112 11.46 -2.33 -13.31
N ASP A 113 12.02 -2.10 -12.13
CA ASP A 113 12.83 -3.08 -11.44
C ASP A 113 12.03 -3.72 -10.31
N ILE A 114 12.36 -4.97 -10.01
CA ILE A 114 11.90 -5.64 -8.80
C ILE A 114 12.69 -5.05 -7.63
N TYR A 115 12.02 -4.46 -6.65
CA TYR A 115 12.66 -4.12 -5.38
C TYR A 115 12.37 -5.19 -4.34
N VAL A 116 13.31 -5.40 -3.43
CA VAL A 116 13.16 -6.32 -2.30
C VAL A 116 13.64 -5.62 -1.03
N LEU A 117 12.82 -5.64 0.00
CA LEU A 117 13.14 -5.21 1.36
C LEU A 117 13.13 -6.45 2.26
N GLY A 118 14.26 -6.71 2.91
CA GLY A 118 14.42 -7.79 3.86
C GLY A 118 13.92 -7.44 5.26
N THR A 119 13.65 -8.45 6.08
CA THR A 119 13.31 -8.28 7.51
C THR A 119 14.49 -7.82 8.37
N ASP A 120 15.70 -7.82 7.80
CA ASP A 120 16.95 -7.36 8.41
C ASP A 120 17.36 -5.96 7.93
N GLU A 121 16.39 -5.21 7.38
CA GLU A 121 16.57 -3.89 6.80
C GLU A 121 17.64 -3.84 5.70
N THR A 122 17.78 -4.95 4.96
CA THR A 122 18.54 -4.96 3.71
C THR A 122 17.64 -4.62 2.53
N ALA A 123 18.19 -4.00 1.49
CA ALA A 123 17.47 -3.73 0.24
C ALA A 123 18.24 -4.20 -0.99
N SER A 124 17.50 -4.64 -2.00
CA SER A 124 18.07 -4.95 -3.33
C SER A 124 17.09 -4.62 -4.45
N PHE A 125 17.63 -4.31 -5.62
CA PHE A 125 16.90 -4.00 -6.84
C PHE A 125 17.39 -4.88 -7.97
N HIS A 126 16.48 -5.46 -8.75
CA HIS A 126 16.79 -6.41 -9.82
C HIS A 126 16.01 -6.05 -11.07
N ALA A 127 16.68 -6.07 -12.21
CA ALA A 127 16.01 -5.90 -13.49
C ALA A 127 15.01 -7.03 -13.68
N LEU A 128 13.82 -6.67 -14.15
CA LEU A 128 12.81 -7.64 -14.55
C LEU A 128 13.17 -8.19 -15.93
N ASP A 129 13.28 -9.51 -16.03
CA ASP A 129 13.68 -10.15 -17.29
C ASP A 129 12.67 -9.84 -18.41
N GLY A 130 13.17 -9.71 -19.65
CA GLY A 130 12.35 -9.41 -20.84
C GLY A 130 12.08 -7.93 -21.12
N GLU A 131 12.56 -7.00 -20.28
CA GLU A 131 12.67 -5.57 -20.62
C GLU A 131 13.93 -5.33 -21.49
N GLU A 132 13.90 -4.39 -22.44
CA GLU A 132 15.09 -4.02 -23.21
C GLU A 132 16.17 -3.48 -22.26
N VAL A 133 17.20 -4.30 -22.03
CA VAL A 133 18.34 -3.91 -21.20
C VAL A 133 19.03 -2.74 -21.88
N VAL A 134 18.97 -1.56 -21.27
CA VAL A 134 19.90 -0.49 -21.62
C VAL A 134 21.29 -1.02 -21.28
N GLU A 135 22.12 -1.31 -22.28
CA GLU A 135 23.37 -2.09 -22.20
C GLU A 135 24.39 -1.63 -21.13
N MET A 136 24.15 -0.49 -20.47
CA MET A 136 25.02 0.12 -19.47
C MET A 136 24.55 -0.02 -18.00
N ALA A 137 23.29 -0.36 -17.73
CA ALA A 137 22.78 -0.43 -16.36
C ALA A 137 23.00 -1.83 -15.74
N PRO A 138 23.37 -1.94 -14.45
CA PRO A 138 23.53 -3.24 -13.81
C PRO A 138 22.19 -4.00 -13.76
N SER A 139 22.26 -5.33 -13.88
CA SER A 139 21.11 -6.23 -13.77
C SER A 139 20.59 -6.33 -12.34
N SER A 140 21.43 -6.03 -11.34
CA SER A 140 21.05 -6.03 -9.93
C SER A 140 21.90 -5.06 -9.13
N VAL A 141 21.30 -4.40 -8.14
CA VAL A 141 21.97 -3.54 -7.15
C VAL A 141 21.59 -4.02 -5.76
N VAL A 142 22.59 -4.36 -4.94
CA VAL A 142 22.39 -4.76 -3.54
C VAL A 142 22.88 -3.63 -2.64
N MET A 143 21.98 -3.07 -1.83
CA MET A 143 22.26 -1.97 -0.92
C MET A 143 22.76 -2.47 0.44
N GLY A 144 22.40 -3.69 0.83
CA GLY A 144 22.64 -4.19 2.20
C GLY A 144 21.83 -3.40 3.22
N ASP A 145 22.29 -3.40 4.48
CA ASP A 145 21.63 -2.69 5.59
C ASP A 145 21.63 -1.18 5.34
N PHE A 146 20.45 -0.61 5.12
CA PHE A 146 20.28 0.79 4.75
C PHE A 146 20.07 1.74 5.93
N ARG A 147 19.96 1.24 7.17
CA ARG A 147 19.54 2.05 8.33
C ARG A 147 20.44 3.24 8.60
N SER A 148 21.75 2.99 8.62
CA SER A 148 22.75 4.06 8.81
C SER A 148 22.74 5.07 7.66
N ALA A 149 22.59 4.59 6.42
CA ALA A 149 22.61 5.43 5.22
C ALA A 149 21.37 6.33 5.12
N LEU A 150 20.21 5.84 5.56
CA LEU A 150 18.93 6.56 5.48
C LEU A 150 18.54 7.22 6.80
N GLY A 151 19.31 7.04 7.87
CA GLY A 151 19.02 7.60 9.18
C GLY A 151 17.71 7.07 9.78
N CYS A 152 17.38 5.80 9.52
CA CYS A 152 16.13 5.17 9.92
C CYS A 152 16.34 3.91 10.75
N GLU A 153 15.26 3.36 11.30
CA GLU A 153 15.26 2.09 12.04
C GLU A 153 14.64 0.95 11.22
N TYR A 154 13.70 1.25 10.31
CA TYR A 154 13.01 0.27 9.47
C TYR A 154 12.52 0.88 8.16
N ALA A 155 12.29 0.06 7.14
CA ALA A 155 11.56 0.46 5.93
C ALA A 155 10.13 -0.08 5.96
N VAL A 156 9.19 0.74 5.50
CA VAL A 156 7.77 0.39 5.37
C VAL A 156 7.53 -0.17 3.97
N ASP A 157 7.76 0.62 2.94
CA ASP A 157 7.57 0.22 1.53
C ASP A 157 8.34 1.15 0.58
N ILE A 158 8.40 0.75 -0.69
CA ILE A 158 8.76 1.62 -1.82
C ILE A 158 7.49 1.98 -2.57
N VAL A 159 7.07 3.25 -2.51
CA VAL A 159 5.77 3.72 -2.99
C VAL A 159 5.89 5.07 -3.69
N ALA A 160 5.19 5.22 -4.81
CA ALA A 160 5.09 6.48 -5.58
C ALA A 160 6.42 7.20 -5.87
N GLY A 161 7.52 6.45 -6.06
CA GLY A 161 8.86 6.99 -6.32
C GLY A 161 9.65 7.36 -5.05
N TYR A 162 9.18 6.95 -3.87
CA TYR A 162 9.84 7.15 -2.59
C TYR A 162 10.16 5.81 -1.94
N ILE A 163 11.23 5.77 -1.14
CA ILE A 163 11.36 4.79 -0.07
C ILE A 163 10.81 5.43 1.22
N ALA A 164 9.85 4.75 1.83
CA ALA A 164 9.26 5.16 3.10
C ALA A 164 9.98 4.44 4.25
N VAL A 165 10.62 5.20 5.13
CA VAL A 165 11.40 4.67 6.26
C VAL A 165 10.97 5.32 7.58
N GLY A 166 11.02 4.56 8.66
CA GLY A 166 10.53 5.01 9.97
C GLY A 166 11.60 5.00 11.06
N SER A 167 11.36 5.81 12.09
CA SER A 167 12.01 5.74 13.40
C SER A 167 10.93 5.88 14.47
N HIS A 168 10.90 4.96 15.42
CA HIS A 168 9.92 4.95 16.51
C HIS A 168 10.56 5.20 17.89
N ARG A 169 11.85 4.91 18.08
CA ARG A 169 12.50 5.02 19.39
C ARG A 169 13.06 6.41 19.66
N ASP A 170 13.84 6.92 18.72
CA ASP A 170 14.62 8.13 18.96
C ASP A 170 13.90 9.38 18.47
N ALA A 171 13.33 9.33 17.27
CA ALA A 171 12.88 10.53 16.57
C ALA A 171 11.42 10.52 16.12
N GLN A 172 10.71 9.39 16.29
CA GLN A 172 9.25 9.26 16.10
C GLN A 172 8.75 9.91 14.79
N HIS A 173 9.22 9.45 13.64
CA HIS A 173 8.86 9.99 12.34
C HIS A 173 8.75 8.91 11.27
N LEU A 174 8.07 9.27 10.18
CA LEU A 174 8.16 8.56 8.91
C LEU A 174 8.73 9.51 7.86
N ASP A 175 9.76 9.09 7.16
CA ASP A 175 10.42 9.84 6.10
C ASP A 175 10.13 9.22 4.74
N LEU A 176 9.74 10.06 3.79
CA LEU A 176 9.63 9.73 2.37
C LEU A 176 10.86 10.27 1.68
N ILE A 177 11.76 9.38 1.27
CA ILE A 177 13.02 9.72 0.62
C ILE A 177 12.87 9.43 -0.89
N PRO A 178 13.00 10.42 -1.78
CA PRO A 178 12.86 10.20 -3.21
C PRO A 178 13.89 9.20 -3.74
N LEU A 179 13.44 8.26 -4.56
CA LEU A 179 14.32 7.40 -5.35
C LEU A 179 14.78 8.16 -6.61
N SER A 180 16.05 7.98 -6.97
CA SER A 180 16.58 8.53 -8.22
C SER A 180 16.02 7.76 -9.43
N ARG A 181 16.13 8.34 -10.62
CA ARG A 181 15.66 7.72 -11.87
C ARG A 181 16.63 6.69 -12.45
N GLU A 182 17.88 6.70 -12.03
CA GLU A 182 18.94 5.90 -12.60
C GLU A 182 19.58 5.10 -11.47
N LEU A 183 19.23 3.82 -11.31
CA LEU A 183 20.03 2.95 -10.45
C LEU A 183 21.48 2.94 -10.98
N PRO A 184 22.49 3.06 -10.10
CA PRO A 184 22.43 2.83 -8.66
C PRO A 184 22.31 4.12 -7.81
N ASP A 185 21.96 5.29 -8.39
CA ASP A 185 21.91 6.53 -7.60
C ASP A 185 20.93 6.36 -6.44
N MET A 186 21.52 6.36 -5.25
CA MET A 186 20.93 6.03 -3.97
C MET A 186 19.75 6.97 -3.64
N PRO A 187 18.89 6.61 -2.67
CA PRO A 187 17.84 7.51 -2.19
C PRO A 187 18.38 8.91 -1.91
N ASN A 188 17.68 9.95 -2.37
CA ASN A 188 18.12 11.33 -2.19
C ASN A 188 17.80 11.80 -0.77
N VAL A 189 18.70 11.49 0.16
CA VAL A 189 18.62 11.87 1.57
C VAL A 189 18.62 13.38 1.84
N ASN A 190 18.84 14.22 0.82
CA ASN A 190 18.75 15.67 0.94
C ASN A 190 17.35 16.23 0.61
N ALA A 191 16.44 15.40 0.07
CA ALA A 191 15.11 15.80 -0.39
C ALA A 191 13.98 15.08 0.37
N VAL A 192 14.17 14.89 1.68
CA VAL A 192 13.27 14.11 2.53
C VAL A 192 11.99 14.87 2.85
N THR A 193 10.85 14.20 2.66
CA THR A 193 9.56 14.67 3.20
C THR A 193 9.27 13.92 4.50
N ARG A 194 9.32 14.61 5.63
CA ARG A 194 9.11 14.03 6.96
C ARG A 194 7.67 14.19 7.43
N LEU A 195 7.09 13.11 7.94
CA LEU A 195 5.83 13.06 8.68
C LEU A 195 6.16 12.98 10.18
N PRO A 196 6.20 14.12 10.90
CA PRO A 196 6.62 14.15 12.29
C PRO A 196 5.57 13.52 13.21
N GLY A 197 6.01 12.74 14.20
CA GLY A 197 5.13 12.07 15.15
C GLY A 197 4.21 11.03 14.51
N ALA A 198 4.63 10.46 13.37
CA ALA A 198 3.84 9.60 12.49
C ALA A 198 2.85 8.71 13.24
N HIS A 199 3.35 7.71 13.96
CA HIS A 199 2.56 6.88 14.89
C HIS A 199 3.19 6.88 16.29
N GLY A 200 3.93 7.94 16.64
CA GLY A 200 4.59 8.08 17.95
C GLY A 200 5.67 7.02 18.15
N GLU A 201 5.56 6.26 19.25
CA GLU A 201 6.46 5.17 19.63
C GLU A 201 6.14 3.83 18.92
N ASP A 202 5.04 3.77 18.17
CA ASP A 202 4.60 2.58 17.47
C ASP A 202 5.14 2.52 16.03
N ILE A 203 5.28 1.30 15.50
CA ILE A 203 5.81 1.06 14.16
C ILE A 203 4.74 1.37 13.10
N VAL A 204 5.12 2.10 12.06
CA VAL A 204 4.29 2.26 10.86
C VAL A 204 4.36 0.96 10.04
N ARG A 205 3.21 0.34 9.78
CA ARG A 205 3.10 -0.97 9.12
C ARG A 205 2.78 -0.91 7.64
N ASP A 206 2.07 0.12 7.19
CA ASP A 206 1.77 0.31 5.77
C ASP A 206 1.62 1.78 5.41
N ILE A 207 1.79 2.07 4.12
CA ILE A 207 1.66 3.39 3.53
C ILE A 207 0.96 3.30 2.18
N TYR A 208 0.08 4.25 1.92
CA TYR A 208 -0.59 4.40 0.63
C TYR A 208 -0.62 5.87 0.22
N ILE A 209 -0.29 6.17 -1.03
CA ILE A 209 -0.27 7.55 -1.54
C ILE A 209 -1.29 7.67 -2.67
N GLU A 210 -2.23 8.59 -2.52
CA GLU A 210 -3.22 8.94 -3.53
C GLU A 210 -3.26 10.46 -3.73
N GLY A 211 -2.80 10.91 -4.90
CA GLY A 211 -2.73 12.33 -5.23
C GLY A 211 -1.81 13.10 -4.26
N ASP A 212 -2.40 14.06 -3.54
CA ASP A 212 -1.75 14.92 -2.53
C ASP A 212 -1.75 14.30 -1.12
N THR A 213 -2.39 13.15 -0.95
CA THR A 213 -2.67 12.57 0.36
C THR A 213 -1.85 11.31 0.57
N THR A 214 -1.11 11.28 1.67
CA THR A 214 -0.46 10.07 2.17
C THR A 214 -1.30 9.50 3.29
N PHE A 215 -1.57 8.21 3.26
CA PHE A 215 -2.20 7.46 4.34
C PHE A 215 -1.18 6.54 4.98
N THR A 216 -1.18 6.47 6.31
CA THR A 216 -0.31 5.56 7.06
C THR A 216 -1.14 4.79 8.08
N CYS A 217 -0.76 3.54 8.36
CA CYS A 217 -1.30 2.78 9.47
C CYS A 217 -0.18 2.23 10.34
N GLY A 218 -0.40 2.18 11.65
CA GLY A 218 0.60 1.75 12.63
C GLY A 218 0.11 0.66 13.57
N GLU A 219 1.01 0.15 14.38
CA GLU A 219 0.68 -0.80 15.46
C GLU A 219 -0.19 -0.19 16.56
N ASP A 220 -0.26 1.15 16.61
CA ASP A 220 -1.20 1.92 17.43
C ASP A 220 -2.68 1.66 17.06
N GLY A 221 -2.94 0.94 15.96
CA GLY A 221 -4.28 0.64 15.48
C GLY A 221 -4.98 1.83 14.83
N ILE A 222 -4.23 2.87 14.45
CA ILE A 222 -4.75 4.11 13.87
C ILE A 222 -4.39 4.16 12.38
N VAL A 223 -5.30 4.70 11.58
CA VAL A 223 -5.00 5.15 10.21
C VAL A 223 -4.96 6.68 10.21
N ARG A 224 -3.88 7.26 9.71
CA ARG A 224 -3.70 8.71 9.57
C ARG A 224 -3.68 9.11 8.11
N ALA A 225 -4.12 10.35 7.84
CA ALA A 225 -4.04 10.99 6.53
C ALA A 225 -3.21 12.26 6.65
N TRP A 226 -2.27 12.44 5.73
CA TRP A 226 -1.30 13.51 5.71
C TRP A 226 -1.45 14.30 4.41
N ARG A 227 -1.46 15.63 4.52
CA ARG A 227 -1.49 16.55 3.37
C ARG A 227 -0.60 17.75 3.64
N PRO A 228 -0.08 18.41 2.60
CA PRO A 228 0.64 19.68 2.75
C PRO A 228 -0.21 20.72 3.50
N ALA A 229 0.38 21.40 4.47
CA ALA A 229 -0.33 22.35 5.33
C ALA A 229 -1.00 23.51 4.55
N GLU A 230 -0.40 23.92 3.42
CA GLU A 230 -0.89 25.01 2.59
C GLU A 230 -2.28 24.72 1.97
N GLU A 231 -2.55 23.47 1.60
CA GLU A 231 -3.84 23.08 0.98
C GLU A 231 -4.96 22.90 2.01
N VAL A 232 -4.62 22.50 3.23
CA VAL A 232 -5.57 22.41 4.34
C VAL A 232 -6.10 23.79 4.69
N ALA A 233 -5.22 24.79 4.78
CA ALA A 233 -5.60 26.17 5.07
C ALA A 233 -6.55 26.76 4.00
N VAL A 234 -6.24 26.59 2.71
CA VAL A 234 -7.09 27.08 1.62
C VAL A 234 -8.47 26.40 1.61
N LYS A 235 -8.53 25.10 1.93
CA LYS A 235 -9.80 24.37 2.00
C LYS A 235 -10.64 24.80 3.20
N GLU A 236 -10.02 24.97 4.37
CA GLU A 236 -10.70 25.46 5.56
C GLU A 236 -11.27 26.87 5.38
N GLU A 237 -10.51 27.76 4.72
CA GLU A 237 -10.97 29.10 4.37
C GLU A 237 -12.17 29.06 3.40
N ARG A 238 -12.11 28.25 2.35
CA ARG A 238 -13.22 28.06 1.39
C ARG A 238 -14.47 27.48 2.06
N ASP A 239 -14.30 26.49 2.94
CA ASP A 239 -15.40 25.86 3.66
C ASP A 239 -16.01 26.81 4.71
N ALA A 240 -15.21 27.70 5.30
CA ALA A 240 -15.69 28.78 6.17
C ALA A 240 -16.46 29.84 5.38
N GLU A 241 -15.95 30.27 4.21
CA GLU A 241 -16.62 31.24 3.34
C GLU A 241 -17.97 30.70 2.85
N PHE A 242 -18.02 29.43 2.43
CA PHE A 242 -19.25 28.76 1.99
C PHE A 242 -20.30 28.68 3.11
N ARG A 243 -19.88 28.35 4.34
CA ARG A 243 -20.76 28.34 5.53
C ARG A 243 -21.33 29.74 5.80
N SER A 244 -20.49 30.78 5.78
CA SER A 244 -20.92 32.16 6.00
C SER A 244 -21.94 32.65 4.97
N ARG A 245 -21.76 32.28 3.70
CA ARG A 245 -22.67 32.65 2.59
C ARG A 245 -24.03 31.96 2.72
N ARG A 246 -24.07 30.73 3.23
CA ARG A 246 -25.31 29.98 3.49
C ARG A 246 -26.09 30.57 4.66
N GLU A 247 -25.42 31.06 5.68
CA GLU A 247 -26.05 31.74 6.83
C GLU A 247 -26.65 33.09 6.45
N ARG A 248 -25.95 33.90 5.65
CA ARG A 248 -26.48 35.20 5.16
C ARG A 248 -27.74 35.03 4.30
N LYS A 249 -27.84 33.94 3.52
CA LYS A 249 -29.05 33.63 2.74
C LYS A 249 -30.24 33.22 3.62
N LYS A 250 -30.00 32.53 4.74
CA LYS A 250 -31.07 32.14 5.67
C LYS A 250 -31.61 33.32 6.50
N GLY A 251 -30.80 34.36 6.72
CA GLY A 251 -31.23 35.58 7.43
C GLY A 251 -31.93 36.64 6.55
N GLY A 252 -32.03 36.42 5.24
CA GLY A 252 -32.63 37.36 4.29
C GLY A 252 -34.13 37.17 4.02
N ASP A 253 -34.71 36.04 4.45
CA ASP A 253 -36.15 35.79 4.35
C ASP A 253 -36.86 36.12 5.68
N VAL A 254 -38.08 36.66 5.57
CA VAL A 254 -39.04 37.09 6.62
C VAL A 254 -38.83 38.56 7.09
N LYS A 255 -39.69 39.57 6.84
CA LYS A 255 -41.17 39.66 6.78
C LYS A 255 -41.65 40.66 5.71
N ILE A 256 -42.39 40.20 4.70
CA ILE A 256 -43.38 41.05 4.01
C ILE A 256 -44.68 40.95 4.82
N LYS A 257 -45.05 42.01 5.53
CA LYS A 257 -46.36 42.13 6.21
C LYS A 257 -47.44 42.25 5.14
N LYS A 258 -48.32 41.25 5.03
CA LYS A 258 -49.63 41.40 4.35
C LYS A 258 -50.63 41.94 5.38
N GLU A 259 -51.05 43.19 5.21
CA GLU A 259 -52.21 43.75 5.88
C GLU A 259 -53.47 43.02 5.40
N GLY A 260 -54.22 42.44 6.33
CA GLY A 260 -55.52 41.83 6.07
C GLY A 260 -56.62 42.76 6.55
N GLU A 261 -57.34 43.36 5.60
CA GLU A 261 -58.59 44.08 5.88
C GLU A 261 -59.66 43.13 6.42
N ARG A 262 -60.43 43.66 7.37
CA ARG A 262 -61.32 42.94 8.28
C ARG A 262 -62.74 42.92 7.71
N PHE A 263 -63.25 41.76 7.30
CA PHE A 263 -64.68 41.57 7.02
C PHE A 263 -65.41 41.02 8.25
N LYS A 264 -66.52 41.64 8.65
CA LYS A 264 -67.46 41.15 9.67
C LYS A 264 -68.81 40.84 9.01
N PRO A 265 -69.44 39.68 9.25
CA PRO A 265 -70.87 39.52 9.04
C PRO A 265 -71.63 39.71 10.38
N TYR A 266 -72.73 40.46 10.26
CA TYR A 266 -73.88 40.68 11.16
C TYR A 266 -73.67 40.56 12.68
#